data_AF-A0A931UN91-F1
#
_entry.id   AF-A0A931UN91-F1
#
_cell.length_a   1.000
_cell.length_b   1.000
_cell.length_c   1.000
_cell.angle_alpha   90.00
_cell.angle_beta   90.00
_cell.angle_gamma   90.00
#
_symmetry.space_group_name_H-M   'P 1'
#
loop_
_entity.id
_entity.type
_entity.pdbx_description
1 polymer ?
#
loop_
_entity_poly.entity_id
_entity_poly.type
_entity_poly.pdbx_seq_one_letter_code
_entity_poly.pdbx_strand_id
1 'polypeptide(L)'
;MKLSVNSLTRGLTFHGEVQGKRQHYYILSSARQYFVMSVSSSKRASGNFNLVGKSAVDRLYRRLRGQQGLTARLVFNRTRKRRLVPSRLAALNILYVLVATNRASIDGRYKSREMFFNMRRR
;
A
#
# COMPACT_ATOMS: atom_id res chain seq x y z
N MET A 1 4.05 -19.85 -10.46
CA MET A 1 4.11 -20.49 -9.11
C MET A 1 2.74 -20.36 -8.47
N LYS A 2 2.15 -21.47 -8.03
CA LYS A 2 0.83 -21.48 -7.39
C LYS A 2 0.93 -20.84 -6.00
N LEU A 3 0.03 -19.93 -5.67
CA LEU A 3 -0.06 -19.36 -4.32
C LEU A 3 -0.47 -20.47 -3.34
N SER A 4 0.21 -20.58 -2.20
CA SER A 4 -0.19 -21.48 -1.10
C SER A 4 -0.20 -20.72 0.21
N VAL A 5 -1.15 -21.05 1.09
CA VAL A 5 -1.28 -20.43 2.42
C VAL A 5 0.01 -20.61 3.22
N ASN A 6 0.61 -21.81 3.20
CA ASN A 6 1.87 -22.07 3.89
C ASN A 6 3.02 -21.16 3.42
N SER A 7 3.14 -20.94 2.11
CA SER A 7 4.16 -20.01 1.57
C SER A 7 3.88 -18.54 1.90
N LEU A 8 2.61 -18.22 2.17
CA LEU A 8 2.14 -16.89 2.47
C LEU A 8 2.35 -16.54 3.95
N THR A 9 2.10 -17.47 4.86
CA THR A 9 2.12 -17.22 6.31
C THR A 9 3.45 -17.58 6.99
N ARG A 10 4.33 -18.34 6.34
CA ARG A 10 5.64 -18.68 6.90
C ARG A 10 6.56 -17.46 6.98
N GLY A 11 7.06 -17.16 8.18
CA GLY A 11 8.05 -16.11 8.40
C GLY A 11 7.51 -14.70 8.15
N LEU A 12 6.25 -14.43 8.49
CA LEU A 12 5.67 -13.10 8.36
C LEU A 12 6.44 -12.09 9.23
N THR A 13 6.87 -11.00 8.61
CA THR A 13 7.50 -9.86 9.27
C THR A 13 6.53 -8.70 9.30
N PHE A 14 6.29 -8.12 10.48
CA PHE A 14 5.51 -6.89 10.62
C PHE A 14 6.36 -5.66 10.28
N HIS A 15 5.80 -4.72 9.50
CA HIS A 15 6.48 -3.49 9.09
C HIS A 15 5.94 -2.24 9.75
N GLY A 16 4.65 -2.23 10.11
CA GLY A 16 4.02 -1.09 10.75
C GLY A 16 2.56 -0.91 10.35
N GLU A 17 2.02 0.19 10.83
CA GLU A 17 0.60 0.52 10.75
C GLU A 17 0.38 1.78 9.93
N VAL A 18 -0.78 1.88 9.28
CA VAL A 18 -1.16 3.06 8.51
C VAL A 18 -2.60 3.44 8.81
N GLN A 19 -2.79 4.66 9.30
CA GLN A 19 -4.12 5.22 9.52
C GLN A 19 -4.72 5.68 8.19
N GLY A 20 -5.73 4.96 7.71
CA GLY A 20 -6.57 5.39 6.61
C GLY A 20 -7.75 6.24 7.10
N LYS A 21 -8.58 6.70 6.15
CA LYS A 21 -9.77 7.53 6.46
C LYS A 21 -10.87 6.81 7.26
N ARG A 22 -11.04 5.51 7.06
CA ARG A 22 -12.14 4.70 7.65
C ARG A 22 -11.69 3.34 8.19
N GLN A 23 -10.43 3.00 7.98
CA GLN A 23 -9.86 1.72 8.33
C GLN A 23 -8.44 1.95 8.84
N HIS A 24 -8.03 1.10 9.76
CA HIS A 24 -6.65 0.99 10.19
C HIS A 24 -5.99 -0.14 9.43
N TYR A 25 -4.77 0.07 8.92
CA TYR A 25 -4.07 -0.91 8.10
C TYR A 25 -2.82 -1.42 8.80
N TYR A 26 -2.55 -2.72 8.68
CA TYR A 26 -1.38 -3.40 9.23
C TYR A 26 -0.63 -4.06 8.07
N ILE A 27 0.66 -3.76 7.97
CA ILE A 27 1.49 -4.24 6.87
C ILE A 27 2.42 -5.34 7.38
N LEU A 28 2.24 -6.54 6.85
CA LEU A 28 3.17 -7.66 7.04
C LEU A 28 3.81 -8.03 5.70
N SER A 29 4.88 -8.80 5.74
CA SER A 29 5.47 -9.37 4.52
C SER A 29 5.92 -10.80 4.71
N SER A 30 5.74 -11.60 3.67
CA SER A 30 6.49 -12.84 3.48
C SER A 30 7.68 -12.60 2.56
N ALA A 31 8.34 -13.67 2.09
CA ALA A 31 9.47 -13.56 1.17
C ALA A 31 9.18 -12.73 -0.10
N ARG A 32 7.98 -12.86 -0.68
CA ARG A 32 7.64 -12.25 -1.99
C ARG A 32 6.44 -11.30 -1.98
N GLN A 33 5.64 -11.30 -0.92
CA GLN A 33 4.39 -10.55 -0.85
C GLN A 33 4.38 -9.65 0.39
N TYR A 34 3.66 -8.53 0.28
CA TYR A 34 3.13 -7.79 1.41
C TYR A 34 1.66 -8.18 1.62
N PHE A 35 1.27 -8.27 2.88
CA PHE A 35 -0.10 -8.36 3.35
C PHE A 35 -0.53 -6.97 3.78
N VAL A 36 -1.56 -6.45 3.14
CA VAL A 36 -2.20 -5.19 3.52
C VAL A 36 -3.49 -5.56 4.22
N MET A 37 -3.39 -5.80 5.53
CA MET A 37 -4.54 -6.16 6.37
C MET A 37 -5.23 -4.89 6.84
N SER A 38 -6.55 -4.89 6.92
CA SER A 38 -7.32 -3.75 7.40
C SER A 38 -8.36 -4.16 8.40
N VAL A 39 -8.60 -3.28 9.37
CA VAL A 39 -9.68 -3.39 10.36
C VAL A 39 -10.57 -2.16 10.22
N SER A 40 -11.89 -2.38 10.17
CA SER A 40 -12.86 -1.30 10.06
C SER A 40 -12.92 -0.48 11.35
N SER A 41 -12.84 0.84 11.24
CA SER A 41 -12.95 1.73 12.40
C SER A 41 -14.37 1.73 13.00
N SER A 42 -15.41 1.42 12.22
CA SER A 42 -16.81 1.39 12.70
C SER A 42 -17.36 -0.01 12.95
N LYS A 43 -16.65 -1.07 12.51
CA LYS A 43 -17.07 -2.47 12.66
C LYS A 43 -15.91 -3.29 13.20
N ARG A 44 -15.78 -3.36 14.52
CA ARG A 44 -14.59 -3.90 15.21
C ARG A 44 -14.26 -5.36 14.88
N ALA A 45 -15.25 -6.16 14.46
CA ALA A 45 -15.06 -7.56 14.05
C ALA A 45 -14.94 -7.75 12.52
N SER A 46 -14.79 -6.68 11.74
CA SER A 46 -14.71 -6.76 10.28
C SER A 46 -13.38 -6.25 9.77
N GLY A 47 -12.73 -7.07 8.95
CA GLY A 47 -11.47 -6.75 8.30
C GLY A 47 -11.36 -7.35 6.91
N ASN A 48 -10.30 -6.99 6.21
CA ASN A 48 -9.96 -7.54 4.91
C ASN A 48 -8.43 -7.66 4.81
N PHE A 49 -7.92 -8.44 3.86
CA PHE A 49 -6.51 -8.40 3.52
C PHE A 49 -6.32 -8.46 2.02
N ASN A 50 -5.33 -7.72 1.53
CA ASN A 50 -4.91 -7.76 0.15
C ASN A 50 -3.45 -8.22 0.08
N LEU A 51 -3.10 -8.92 -1.01
CA LEU A 51 -1.72 -9.28 -1.33
C LEU A 51 -1.13 -8.31 -2.34
N VAL A 52 0.10 -7.88 -2.10
CA VAL A 52 0.85 -6.99 -3.00
C VAL A 52 2.26 -7.52 -3.19
N GLY A 53 2.67 -7.77 -4.44
CA GLY A 53 4.01 -8.27 -4.74
C GLY A 53 5.10 -7.25 -4.41
N LYS A 54 6.16 -7.68 -3.72
CA LYS A 54 7.31 -6.81 -3.37
C LYS A 54 7.92 -6.13 -4.59
N SER A 55 8.08 -6.88 -5.69
CA SER A 55 8.62 -6.33 -6.94
C SER A 55 7.75 -5.23 -7.55
N ALA A 56 6.42 -5.27 -7.37
CA ALA A 56 5.52 -4.22 -7.82
C ALA A 56 5.69 -2.96 -6.97
N VAL A 57 5.83 -3.10 -5.65
CA VAL A 57 6.13 -2.00 -4.72
C VAL A 57 7.44 -1.31 -5.10
N ASP A 58 8.51 -2.08 -5.29
CA ASP A 58 9.84 -1.53 -5.62
C ASP A 58 9.88 -0.86 -7.01
N ARG A 59 9.22 -1.46 -8.01
CA ARG A 59 9.08 -0.83 -9.34
C ARG A 59 8.32 0.48 -9.27
N LEU A 60 7.25 0.53 -8.47
CA LEU A 60 6.46 1.74 -8.32
C LEU A 60 7.22 2.82 -7.55
N TYR A 61 7.87 2.46 -6.44
CA TYR A 61 8.68 3.38 -5.64
C TYR A 61 9.76 4.07 -6.48
N ARG A 62 10.53 3.31 -7.26
CA ARG A 62 11.59 3.86 -8.13
C ARG A 62 11.09 4.94 -9.10
N ARG A 63 9.83 4.88 -9.52
CA ARG A 63 9.22 5.85 -10.43
C ARG A 63 8.64 7.07 -9.73
N LEU A 64 8.23 6.91 -8.48
CA LEU A 64 7.53 7.94 -7.73
C LEU A 64 8.43 8.64 -6.71
N ARG A 65 9.62 8.11 -6.38
CA ARG A 65 10.53 8.66 -5.37
C ARG A 65 10.73 10.18 -5.56
N GLY A 66 10.61 10.92 -4.46
CA GLY A 66 10.68 12.38 -4.43
C GLY A 66 9.39 13.13 -4.85
N GLN A 67 8.39 12.48 -5.45
CA GLN A 67 7.14 13.15 -5.83
C GLN A 67 6.23 13.39 -4.61
N GLN A 68 5.51 14.50 -4.62
CA GLN A 68 4.61 14.93 -3.56
C GLN A 68 3.16 15.01 -4.06
N GLY A 69 2.19 15.04 -3.14
CA GLY A 69 0.77 15.24 -3.45
C GLY A 69 0.15 14.12 -4.28
N LEU A 70 0.66 12.90 -4.17
CA LEU A 70 0.17 11.76 -4.94
C LEU A 70 -1.14 11.23 -4.36
N THR A 71 -2.15 10.98 -5.18
CA THR A 71 -3.33 10.20 -4.81
C THR A 71 -3.30 8.83 -5.47
N ALA A 72 -4.01 7.85 -4.93
CA ALA A 72 -4.13 6.52 -5.56
C ALA A 72 -4.69 6.60 -6.99
N ARG A 73 -5.63 7.52 -7.24
CA ARG A 73 -6.18 7.82 -8.57
C ARG A 73 -5.10 8.34 -9.51
N LEU A 74 -4.31 9.33 -9.07
CA LEU A 74 -3.22 9.88 -9.86
C LEU A 74 -2.17 8.81 -10.20
N VAL A 75 -1.78 8.00 -9.21
CA VAL A 75 -0.81 6.91 -9.39
C VAL A 75 -1.32 5.87 -10.39
N PHE A 76 -2.58 5.44 -10.28
CA PHE A 76 -3.18 4.52 -11.23
C PHE A 76 -3.20 5.10 -12.64
N ASN A 77 -3.66 6.35 -12.81
CA ASN A 77 -3.73 6.99 -14.12
C ASN A 77 -2.35 7.12 -14.79
N ARG A 78 -1.31 7.48 -14.02
CA ARG A 78 0.08 7.59 -14.51
C ARG A 78 0.70 6.24 -14.90
N THR A 79 0.25 5.16 -14.27
CA THR A 79 0.82 3.82 -14.48
C THR A 79 0.01 2.92 -15.40
N ARG A 80 -1.23 3.34 -15.75
CA ARG A 80 -2.19 2.59 -16.56
C ARG A 80 -1.62 2.13 -17.91
N LYS A 81 -1.01 3.04 -18.68
CA LYS A 81 -0.46 2.72 -20.02
C LYS A 81 0.60 1.61 -19.98
N ARG A 82 1.36 1.53 -18.88
CA ARG A 82 2.42 0.53 -18.68
C ARG A 82 1.96 -0.68 -17.87
N ARG A 83 0.66 -0.78 -17.56
CA ARG A 83 0.02 -1.86 -16.80
C ARG A 83 0.75 -2.25 -15.51
N LEU A 84 1.42 -1.29 -14.85
CA LEU A 84 2.20 -1.59 -13.65
C LEU A 84 1.33 -1.83 -12.42
N VAL A 85 0.19 -1.14 -12.37
CA VAL A 85 -0.75 -1.21 -11.28
C VAL A 85 -2.13 -1.48 -11.89
N PRO A 86 -2.79 -2.60 -11.54
CA PRO A 86 -3.99 -3.06 -12.24
C PRO A 86 -5.23 -2.24 -11.89
N SER A 87 -5.26 -1.56 -10.74
CA SER A 87 -6.44 -0.82 -10.28
C SER A 87 -6.07 0.32 -9.33
N ARG A 88 -7.03 1.22 -9.06
CA ARG A 88 -6.88 2.26 -8.02
C ARG A 88 -6.69 1.67 -6.63
N LEU A 89 -7.38 0.56 -6.32
CA LEU A 89 -7.23 -0.14 -5.03
C LEU A 89 -5.82 -0.73 -4.90
N ALA A 90 -5.28 -1.33 -5.95
CA ALA A 90 -3.91 -1.83 -5.94
C ALA A 90 -2.90 -0.68 -5.76
N ALA A 91 -3.13 0.49 -6.38
CA ALA A 91 -2.31 1.67 -6.18
C ALA A 91 -2.33 2.13 -4.71
N LEU A 92 -3.52 2.17 -4.12
CA LEU A 92 -3.70 2.54 -2.71
C LEU A 92 -2.98 1.56 -1.77
N ASN A 93 -3.13 0.26 -1.99
CA ASN A 93 -2.46 -0.76 -1.18
C ASN A 93 -0.93 -0.65 -1.27
N ILE A 94 -0.36 -0.38 -2.46
CA ILE A 94 1.08 -0.14 -2.60
C ILE A 94 1.50 1.12 -1.83
N LEU A 95 0.70 2.20 -1.90
CA LEU A 95 1.01 3.44 -1.17
C LEU A 95 1.01 3.22 0.34
N TYR A 96 0.09 2.42 0.89
CA TYR A 96 0.13 2.05 2.31
C TYR A 96 1.38 1.26 2.68
N VAL A 97 1.79 0.29 1.85
CA VAL A 97 3.05 -0.42 2.07
C VAL A 97 4.23 0.55 2.11
N LEU A 98 4.29 1.53 1.21
CA LEU A 98 5.36 2.51 1.18
C LEU A 98 5.36 3.40 2.43
N VAL A 99 4.20 3.71 3.00
CA VAL A 99 4.11 4.45 4.25
C VAL A 99 4.62 3.61 5.42
N ALA A 100 4.12 2.39 5.59
CA ALA A 100 4.54 1.49 6.67
C ALA A 100 6.05 1.16 6.62
N THR A 101 6.62 1.04 5.41
CA THR A 101 8.05 0.80 5.20
C THR A 101 8.89 2.08 5.20
N ASN A 102 8.32 3.21 5.67
CA ASN A 102 9.02 4.49 5.84
C ASN A 102 9.61 5.08 4.55
N ARG A 103 9.06 4.72 3.38
CA ARG A 103 9.41 5.23 2.04
C ARG A 103 8.46 6.32 1.55
N ALA A 104 7.34 6.52 2.24
CA ALA A 104 6.37 7.56 1.99
C ALA A 104 5.79 8.09 3.30
N SER A 105 5.06 9.20 3.23
CA SER A 105 4.19 9.69 4.32
C SER A 105 2.83 10.08 3.77
N ILE A 106 1.82 10.09 4.64
CA ILE A 106 0.50 10.64 4.33
C ILE A 106 0.52 12.14 4.63
N ASP A 107 0.01 12.93 3.70
CA ASP A 107 -0.17 14.37 3.87
C ASP A 107 -1.54 14.67 4.49
N GLY A 108 -1.56 14.94 5.78
CA GLY A 108 -2.76 15.25 6.55
C GLY A 108 -3.32 16.66 6.33
N ARG A 109 -2.60 17.55 5.62
CA ARG A 109 -3.01 18.95 5.44
C ARG A 109 -4.26 19.08 4.56
N TYR A 110 -4.53 18.10 3.71
CA TYR A 110 -5.67 18.11 2.79
C TYR A 110 -6.93 17.55 3.45
N LYS A 111 -7.93 18.41 3.67
CA LYS A 111 -9.30 18.02 4.09
C LYS A 111 -10.14 17.54 2.90
N SER A 112 -9.69 16.49 2.22
CA SER A 112 -10.38 15.90 1.07
C SER A 112 -10.81 14.45 1.32
N ARG A 113 -11.68 13.94 0.44
CA ARG A 113 -12.08 12.52 0.41
C ARG A 113 -10.92 11.61 -0.02
N GLU A 114 -9.99 12.11 -0.80
CA GLU A 114 -8.78 11.38 -1.20
C GLU A 114 -7.68 11.53 -0.14
N MET A 115 -6.78 10.56 -0.09
CA MET A 115 -5.55 10.69 0.68
C MET A 115 -4.41 11.08 -0.26
N PHE A 116 -3.54 11.92 0.27
CA PHE A 116 -2.36 12.42 -0.41
C PHE A 116 -1.13 11.80 0.21
N PHE A 117 -0.18 11.43 -0.64
CA PHE A 117 1.02 10.70 -0.27
C PHE A 117 2.24 11.43 -0.82
N ASN A 118 3.27 11.48 0.01
CA ASN A 118 4.52 12.16 -0.24
C ASN A 118 5.65 11.14 -0.24
N MET A 119 6.32 10.95 -1.39
CA MET A 119 7.36 9.94 -1.54
C MET A 119 8.69 10.49 -1.05
N ARG A 120 9.39 9.70 -0.26
CA ARG A 120 10.76 10.02 0.13
C ARG A 120 11.71 9.76 -1.04
N ARG A 121 12.88 10.39 -0.99
CA ARG A 121 13.88 10.33 -2.08
C ARG A 121 14.98 9.29 -1.85
N ARG A 122 15.01 8.65 -0.68
CA ARG A 122 16.06 7.72 -0.25
C ARG A 122 16.24 6.55 -1.21
#